data_AF-X1CWD8-F1
#
_entry.id   AF-X1CWD8-F1
#
_cell.length_a   1.000
_cell.length_b   1.000
_cell.length_c   1.000
_cell.angle_alpha   90.00
_cell.angle_beta   90.00
_cell.angle_gamma   90.00
#
_symmetry.space_group_name_H-M   'P 1'
#
loop_
_entity.id
_entity.type
_entity.pdbx_description
1 polymer ?
#
loop_
_entity_poly.entity_id
_entity_poly.type
_entity_poly.pdbx_seq_one_letter_code
_entity_poly.pdbx_strand_id
1 'polypeptide(L)'
;MDAITGRVSSARHNLQNIPKGRMRSIFLPDTPPFTDLDFSQIELRTLAYIAQDDAMQAIFDSEGDIHQATAELMETSRYKAKSTNFAMIYGATDETLMETAGVTSKAKAQELRLAWSRAYPKAGNWIEAQQQSAPRTGHITTLYGRRIPLPSEMEEKPD
;
A
#
# COMPACT_ATOMS: atom_id res chain seq x y z
N MET A 1 15.18 1.77 13.91
CA MET A 1 14.86 1.76 12.47
C MET A 1 14.54 0.31 12.10
N ASP A 2 13.41 0.06 11.45
CA ASP A 2 13.19 -1.22 10.79
C ASP A 2 14.29 -1.37 9.72
N ALA A 3 15.17 -2.35 9.93
CA ALA A 3 16.35 -2.54 9.11
C ALA A 3 15.99 -2.90 7.65
N ILE A 4 14.78 -3.40 7.42
CA ILE A 4 14.32 -3.85 6.11
C ILE A 4 13.70 -2.68 5.34
N THR A 5 12.61 -2.09 5.86
CA THR A 5 11.90 -1.03 5.13
C THR A 5 12.45 0.38 5.36
N GLY A 6 13.36 0.59 6.32
CA GLY A 6 13.86 1.91 6.68
C GLY A 6 12.86 2.79 7.45
N ARG A 7 11.68 2.26 7.80
CA ARG A 7 10.75 2.96 8.69
C ARG A 7 11.42 3.21 10.05
N VAL A 8 11.19 4.40 10.62
CA VAL A 8 11.63 4.67 12.00
C VAL A 8 10.87 3.73 12.93
N SER A 9 11.54 3.20 13.95
CA SER A 9 10.91 2.33 14.95
C SER A 9 11.11 2.89 16.35
N SER A 10 10.12 2.73 17.20
CA SER A 10 10.16 3.07 18.62
C SER A 10 10.28 1.79 19.45
N ALA A 11 11.31 1.70 20.30
CA ALA A 11 11.59 0.55 21.15
C ALA A 11 11.85 1.00 22.59
N ARG A 12 11.57 0.14 23.57
CA ARG A 12 11.54 0.45 25.02
C ARG A 12 10.61 1.64 25.32
N HIS A 13 9.32 1.33 25.50
CA HIS A 13 8.16 2.26 25.45
C HIS A 13 7.81 2.65 24.00
N ASN A 14 7.31 1.68 23.23
CA ASN A 14 6.95 1.87 21.83
C ASN A 14 5.76 2.85 21.69
N LEU A 15 6.06 4.09 21.28
CA LEU A 15 5.07 5.15 21.11
C LEU A 15 4.24 5.01 19.82
N GLN A 16 4.69 4.21 18.86
CA GLN A 16 3.98 4.00 17.59
C GLN A 16 2.76 3.09 17.75
N ASN A 17 2.82 2.14 18.70
CA ASN A 17 1.78 1.15 18.94
C ASN A 17 0.74 1.57 19.98
N ILE A 18 0.73 2.84 20.40
CA ILE A 18 -0.25 3.32 21.37
C ILE A 18 -1.65 3.28 20.74
N PRO A 19 -2.63 2.60 21.39
CA PRO A 19 -3.98 2.48 20.86
C PRO A 19 -4.58 3.85 20.53
N LYS A 20 -5.29 3.93 19.40
CA LYS A 20 -5.99 5.15 19.00
C LYS A 20 -7.05 5.53 20.04
N GLY A 21 -7.40 6.82 20.10
CA GLY A 21 -8.42 7.35 21.01
C GLY A 21 -7.84 7.81 22.35
N ARG A 22 -8.60 7.59 23.44
CA ARG A 22 -8.34 8.19 24.76
C ARG A 22 -6.95 7.90 25.34
N MET A 23 -6.32 6.77 25.00
CA MET A 23 -4.97 6.49 25.49
C MET A 23 -3.93 7.47 24.94
N ARG A 24 -4.13 8.02 23.74
CA ARG A 24 -3.22 9.05 23.18
C ARG A 24 -3.41 10.42 23.83
N SER A 25 -4.49 10.66 24.56
CA SER A 25 -4.73 11.96 25.21
C SER A 25 -3.90 12.18 26.48
N ILE A 26 -3.10 11.18 26.90
CA ILE A 26 -2.15 11.33 28.02
C ILE A 26 -0.92 12.15 27.61
N PHE A 27 -0.65 12.28 26.31
CA PHE A 27 0.44 13.10 25.79
C PHE A 27 -0.03 14.55 25.72
N LEU A 28 0.59 15.40 26.52
CA LEU A 28 0.31 16.83 26.57
C LEU A 28 1.56 17.61 26.16
N PRO A 29 1.43 18.71 25.41
CA PRO A 29 2.57 19.56 25.09
C PRO A 29 2.99 20.36 26.32
N ASP A 30 4.30 20.55 26.53
CA ASP A 30 4.81 21.45 27.58
C ASP A 30 4.38 22.91 27.32
N THR A 31 4.20 23.29 26.05
CA THR A 31 3.63 24.56 25.62
C THR A 31 2.62 24.31 24.50
N PRO A 32 1.32 24.56 24.73
CA PRO A 32 0.29 24.36 23.71
C PRO A 32 0.46 25.29 22.48
N PRO A 33 -0.02 24.86 21.29
CA PRO A 33 -0.72 23.60 21.01
C PRO A 33 0.22 22.43 20.64
N PHE A 34 -0.32 21.21 20.70
CA PHE A 34 0.29 20.06 20.02
C PHE A 34 -0.01 20.19 18.52
N THR A 35 0.98 19.96 17.65
CA THR A 35 0.80 20.00 16.20
C THR A 35 1.11 18.63 15.61
N ASP A 36 0.21 18.11 14.80
CA ASP A 36 0.40 16.89 14.02
C ASP A 36 0.29 17.18 12.52
N LEU A 37 0.96 16.33 11.74
CA LEU A 37 0.92 16.35 10.28
C LEU A 37 0.83 14.90 9.80
N ASP A 38 -0.24 14.60 9.05
CA ASP A 38 -0.48 13.28 8.47
C ASP A 38 -0.46 13.38 6.94
N PHE A 39 0.34 12.52 6.31
CA PHE A 39 0.38 12.48 4.85
C PHE A 39 -0.82 11.72 4.31
N SER A 40 -1.75 12.46 3.71
CA SER A 40 -2.98 11.90 3.12
C SER A 40 -2.67 10.89 2.00
N GLN A 41 -2.87 9.60 2.31
CA GLN A 41 -2.74 8.47 1.39
C GLN A 41 -1.36 8.37 0.70
N ILE A 42 -0.28 8.66 1.43
CA ILE A 42 1.07 8.74 0.87
C ILE A 42 1.51 7.50 0.09
N GLU A 43 1.09 6.30 0.49
CA GLU A 43 1.47 5.05 -0.17
C GLU A 43 0.86 4.94 -1.57
N LEU A 44 -0.43 5.30 -1.72
CA LEU A 44 -1.10 5.31 -3.03
C LEU A 44 -0.57 6.45 -3.91
N ARG A 45 -0.25 7.62 -3.32
CA ARG A 45 0.40 8.72 -4.06
C ARG A 45 1.79 8.31 -4.55
N THR A 46 2.54 7.59 -3.72
CA THR A 46 3.86 7.05 -4.09
C THR A 46 3.70 6.05 -5.24
N LEU A 47 2.72 5.16 -5.18
CA LEU A 47 2.43 4.23 -6.27
C LEU A 47 2.06 4.95 -7.57
N ALA A 48 1.16 5.93 -7.51
CA ALA A 48 0.75 6.74 -8.65
C ALA A 48 1.96 7.41 -9.33
N TYR A 49 2.90 7.90 -8.53
CA TYR A 49 4.14 8.50 -9.00
C TYR A 49 5.10 7.46 -9.60
N ILE A 50 5.42 6.36 -8.91
CA ILE A 50 6.42 5.40 -9.42
C ILE A 50 5.93 4.59 -10.62
N ALA A 51 4.62 4.27 -10.64
CA ALA A 51 4.01 3.53 -11.74
C ALA A 51 3.59 4.45 -12.90
N GLN A 52 3.58 5.77 -12.68
CA GLN A 52 3.11 6.76 -13.65
C GLN A 52 1.68 6.48 -14.14
N ASP A 53 0.79 6.07 -13.23
CA ASP A 53 -0.60 5.71 -13.56
C ASP A 53 -1.48 6.95 -13.76
N ASP A 54 -1.96 7.14 -14.98
CA ASP A 54 -2.65 8.37 -15.39
C ASP A 54 -3.96 8.58 -14.60
N ALA A 55 -4.71 7.50 -14.34
CA ALA A 55 -5.96 7.58 -13.62
C ALA A 55 -5.73 7.92 -12.15
N MET A 56 -4.75 7.28 -11.50
CA MET A 56 -4.40 7.64 -10.12
C MET A 56 -3.90 9.08 -10.00
N GLN A 57 -3.03 9.53 -10.91
CA GLN A 57 -2.51 10.89 -10.91
C GLN A 57 -3.63 11.91 -11.10
N ALA A 58 -4.51 11.72 -12.09
CA ALA A 58 -5.62 12.63 -12.33
C ALA A 58 -6.54 12.77 -11.10
N ILE A 59 -6.83 11.67 -10.40
CA ILE A 59 -7.65 11.69 -9.18
C ILE A 59 -6.94 12.49 -8.07
N PHE A 60 -5.62 12.30 -7.90
CA PHE A 60 -4.88 13.00 -6.87
C PHE A 60 -4.65 14.48 -7.18
N ASP A 61 -4.46 14.83 -8.45
CA ASP A 61 -4.28 16.21 -8.93
C ASP A 61 -5.57 17.03 -8.79
N SER A 62 -6.73 16.37 -8.88
CA SER A 62 -8.03 16.98 -8.59
C SER A 62 -8.41 16.97 -7.10
N GLU A 63 -7.47 16.64 -6.20
CA GLU A 63 -7.71 16.46 -4.75
C GLU A 63 -8.83 15.45 -4.44
N GLY A 64 -9.07 14.50 -5.34
CA GLY A 64 -10.14 13.53 -5.25
C GLY A 64 -9.90 12.44 -4.21
N ASP A 65 -11.00 11.89 -3.69
CA ASP A 65 -10.94 10.70 -2.84
C ASP A 65 -10.67 9.47 -3.70
N ILE A 66 -9.41 9.02 -3.71
CA ILE A 66 -8.97 7.84 -4.45
C ILE A 66 -9.83 6.60 -4.16
N HIS A 67 -10.30 6.41 -2.92
CA HIS A 67 -11.10 5.23 -2.59
C HIS A 67 -12.51 5.32 -3.17
N GLN A 68 -13.09 6.52 -3.19
CA GLN A 68 -14.39 6.75 -3.81
C GLN A 68 -14.30 6.62 -5.33
N ALA A 69 -13.27 7.21 -5.95
CA ALA A 69 -13.04 7.08 -7.39
C ALA A 69 -12.78 5.62 -7.80
N THR A 70 -11.98 4.87 -7.03
CA THR A 70 -11.82 3.42 -7.24
C THR A 70 -13.17 2.69 -7.14
N ALA A 71 -14.02 3.07 -6.19
CA ALA A 71 -15.33 2.44 -6.01
C ALA A 71 -16.25 2.64 -7.21
N GLU A 72 -16.25 3.83 -7.80
CA GLU A 72 -16.99 4.16 -9.02
C GLU A 72 -16.45 3.38 -10.23
N LEU A 73 -15.13 3.35 -10.41
CA LEU A 73 -14.49 2.61 -11.51
C LEU A 73 -14.70 1.09 -11.43
N MET A 74 -14.82 0.55 -10.21
CA MET A 74 -15.04 -0.89 -9.96
C MET A 74 -16.51 -1.26 -9.72
N GLU A 75 -17.43 -0.30 -9.78
CA GLU A 75 -18.85 -0.48 -9.46
C GLU A 75 -19.08 -1.17 -8.10
N THR A 76 -18.38 -0.71 -7.07
CA THR A 76 -18.40 -1.32 -5.73
C THR A 76 -18.55 -0.29 -4.61
N SER A 77 -18.54 -0.73 -3.35
CA SER A 77 -18.61 0.19 -2.22
C SER A 77 -17.24 0.82 -1.94
N ARG A 78 -17.24 2.08 -1.47
CA ARG A 78 -16.01 2.77 -1.02
C ARG A 78 -15.21 1.97 -0.01
N TYR A 79 -15.89 1.25 0.90
CA TYR A 79 -15.23 0.36 1.85
C TYR A 79 -14.46 -0.76 1.15
N LYS A 80 -15.11 -1.46 0.20
CA LYS A 80 -14.48 -2.56 -0.53
C LYS A 80 -13.34 -2.05 -1.41
N ALA A 81 -13.54 -0.94 -2.12
CA ALA A 81 -12.51 -0.27 -2.92
C ALA A 81 -11.31 0.15 -2.08
N LYS A 82 -11.53 0.70 -0.87
CA LYS A 82 -10.46 1.02 0.08
C LYS A 82 -9.67 -0.22 0.49
N SER A 83 -10.36 -1.29 0.87
CA SER A 83 -9.71 -2.57 1.20
C SER A 83 -8.91 -3.11 0.01
N THR A 84 -9.47 -3.09 -1.20
CA THR A 84 -8.79 -3.55 -2.42
C THR A 84 -7.57 -2.68 -2.75
N ASN A 85 -7.65 -1.35 -2.65
CA ASN A 85 -6.49 -0.47 -2.86
C ASN A 85 -5.32 -0.88 -1.96
N PHE A 86 -5.56 -1.04 -0.65
CA PHE A 86 -4.49 -1.46 0.26
C PHE A 86 -4.02 -2.89 -0.03
N ALA A 87 -4.92 -3.84 -0.24
CA ALA A 87 -4.55 -5.21 -0.54
C ALA A 87 -3.65 -5.29 -1.80
N MET A 88 -4.00 -4.57 -2.86
CA MET A 88 -3.24 -4.55 -4.10
C MET A 88 -1.84 -3.98 -3.94
N ILE A 89 -1.69 -2.82 -3.29
CA ILE A 89 -0.36 -2.20 -3.12
C ILE A 89 0.57 -2.98 -2.19
N TYR A 90 0.00 -3.82 -1.32
CA TYR A 90 0.74 -4.72 -0.43
C TYR A 90 0.97 -6.12 -1.02
N GLY A 91 0.62 -6.35 -2.29
CA GLY A 91 0.86 -7.63 -2.96
C GLY A 91 0.03 -8.78 -2.41
N ALA A 92 -1.22 -8.51 -1.97
CA ALA A 92 -2.12 -9.52 -1.44
C ALA A 92 -2.35 -10.68 -2.42
N THR A 93 -2.28 -11.92 -1.89
CA THR A 93 -2.73 -13.12 -2.62
C THR A 93 -4.24 -13.11 -2.77
N ASP A 94 -4.79 -14.06 -3.53
CA ASP A 94 -6.25 -14.23 -3.63
C ASP A 94 -6.88 -14.43 -2.25
N GLU A 95 -6.24 -15.22 -1.38
CA GLU A 95 -6.69 -15.47 -0.02
C GLU A 95 -6.67 -14.20 0.84
N THR A 96 -5.58 -13.44 0.82
CA THR A 96 -5.50 -12.17 1.55
C THR A 96 -6.53 -11.16 1.04
N LEU A 97 -6.77 -11.13 -0.28
CA LEU A 97 -7.80 -10.28 -0.86
C LEU A 97 -9.22 -10.73 -0.47
N MET A 98 -9.46 -12.04 -0.36
CA MET A 98 -10.72 -12.59 0.16
C MET A 98 -11.01 -12.09 1.58
N GLU A 99 -10.03 -12.20 2.48
CA GLU A 99 -10.16 -11.77 3.87
C GLU A 99 -10.36 -10.26 3.99
N THR A 100 -9.53 -9.46 3.31
CA THR A 100 -9.54 -8.00 3.44
C THR A 100 -10.73 -7.34 2.76
N ALA A 101 -11.16 -7.84 1.61
CA ALA A 101 -12.29 -7.32 0.85
C ALA A 101 -13.63 -7.99 1.22
N GLY A 102 -13.61 -9.01 2.08
CA GLY A 102 -14.79 -9.75 2.53
C GLY A 102 -15.49 -10.49 1.38
N VAL A 103 -14.73 -11.16 0.53
CA VAL A 103 -15.28 -11.99 -0.57
C VAL A 103 -15.08 -13.47 -0.29
N THR A 104 -16.07 -14.29 -0.67
CA THR A 104 -16.19 -15.68 -0.23
C THR A 104 -15.58 -16.70 -1.18
N SER A 105 -15.10 -16.31 -2.35
CA SER A 105 -14.50 -17.22 -3.33
C SER A 105 -13.28 -16.61 -4.01
N LYS A 106 -12.35 -17.49 -4.42
CA LYS A 106 -11.16 -17.11 -5.19
C LYS A 106 -11.53 -16.42 -6.51
N ALA A 107 -12.57 -16.91 -7.19
CA ALA A 107 -13.06 -16.28 -8.43
C ALA A 107 -13.44 -14.81 -8.22
N LYS A 108 -14.15 -14.48 -7.13
CA LYS A 108 -14.49 -13.08 -6.81
C LYS A 108 -13.28 -12.24 -6.43
N ALA A 109 -12.29 -12.82 -5.77
CA ALA A 109 -11.03 -12.12 -5.48
C ALA A 109 -10.27 -11.79 -6.78
N GLN A 110 -10.21 -12.74 -7.71
CA GLN A 110 -9.61 -12.54 -9.03
C GLN A 110 -10.38 -11.48 -9.84
N GLU A 111 -11.70 -11.49 -9.80
CA GLU A 111 -12.53 -10.44 -10.42
C GLU A 111 -12.21 -9.06 -9.84
N LEU A 112 -12.06 -8.92 -8.51
CA LEU A 112 -11.66 -7.67 -7.88
C LEU A 112 -10.26 -7.23 -8.30
N ARG A 113 -9.30 -8.15 -8.33
CA ARG A 113 -7.94 -7.84 -8.81
C ARG A 113 -7.98 -7.35 -10.25
N LEU A 114 -8.69 -8.04 -11.13
CA LEU A 114 -8.83 -7.66 -12.53
C LEU A 114 -9.56 -6.32 -12.69
N ALA A 115 -10.60 -6.06 -11.91
CA ALA A 115 -11.30 -4.76 -11.91
C ALA A 115 -10.36 -3.63 -11.48
N TRP A 116 -9.56 -3.85 -10.44
CA TRP A 116 -8.57 -2.89 -9.98
C TRP A 116 -7.47 -2.64 -11.02
N SER A 117 -6.92 -3.69 -11.63
CA SER A 117 -5.92 -3.55 -12.71
C SER A 117 -6.50 -2.88 -13.96
N ARG A 118 -7.80 -3.03 -14.24
CA ARG A 118 -8.47 -2.25 -15.31
C ARG A 118 -8.63 -0.78 -14.94
N ALA A 119 -8.91 -0.48 -13.68
CA ALA A 119 -9.01 0.90 -13.20
C ALA A 119 -7.65 1.61 -13.22
N TYR A 120 -6.57 0.88 -12.89
CA TYR A 120 -5.21 1.41 -12.76
C TYR A 120 -4.19 0.52 -13.51
N PRO A 121 -4.20 0.54 -14.85
CA PRO A 121 -3.44 -0.41 -15.66
C PRO A 121 -1.93 -0.28 -15.51
N LYS A 122 -1.40 0.94 -15.39
CA LYS A 122 0.06 1.13 -15.24
C LYS A 122 0.50 0.74 -13.83
N ALA A 123 -0.32 1.02 -12.81
CA ALA A 123 -0.08 0.58 -11.45
C ALA A 123 -0.07 -0.96 -11.33
N GLY A 124 -1.05 -1.64 -11.94
CA GLY A 124 -1.11 -3.10 -12.00
C GLY A 124 0.11 -3.70 -12.68
N ASN A 125 0.45 -3.20 -13.88
CA ASN A 125 1.63 -3.65 -14.63
C ASN A 125 2.93 -3.42 -13.83
N TRP A 126 3.05 -2.29 -13.13
CA TRP A 126 4.22 -2.02 -12.30
C TRP A 126 4.36 -3.03 -11.17
N ILE A 127 3.27 -3.35 -10.45
CA ILE A 127 3.27 -4.36 -9.37
C ILE A 127 3.70 -5.73 -9.92
N GLU A 128 3.11 -6.17 -11.02
CA GLU A 128 3.44 -7.46 -11.66
C GLU A 128 4.92 -7.50 -12.10
N ALA A 129 5.41 -6.42 -12.71
CA ALA A 129 6.81 -6.32 -13.11
C ALA A 129 7.76 -6.44 -11.91
N GLN A 130 7.45 -5.78 -10.78
CA GLN A 130 8.26 -5.89 -9.56
C GLN A 130 8.28 -7.32 -9.01
N GLN A 131 7.12 -7.99 -8.99
CA GLN A 131 7.01 -9.38 -8.52
C GLN A 131 7.83 -10.35 -9.38
N GLN A 132 7.94 -10.08 -10.68
CA GLN A 132 8.75 -10.90 -11.60
C GLN A 132 10.24 -10.55 -11.56
N SER A 133 10.60 -9.28 -11.38
CA SER A 133 12.00 -8.84 -11.44
C SER A 133 12.77 -9.09 -10.14
N ALA A 134 12.10 -9.01 -8.99
CA ALA A 134 12.75 -9.10 -7.70
C ALA A 134 13.43 -10.48 -7.46
N PRO A 135 12.78 -11.63 -7.74
CA PRO A 135 13.41 -12.95 -7.57
C PRO A 135 14.67 -13.14 -8.41
N ARG A 136 14.68 -12.59 -9.64
CA ARG A 136 15.82 -12.66 -10.57
C ARG A 136 17.03 -11.82 -10.14
N THR A 137 16.76 -10.71 -9.45
CA THR A 137 17.79 -9.74 -9.04
C THR A 137 18.23 -9.90 -7.59
N GLY A 138 17.48 -10.68 -6.80
CA GLY A 138 17.71 -10.91 -5.37
C GLY A 138 17.44 -9.70 -4.48
N HIS A 139 16.95 -8.59 -5.04
CA HIS A 139 16.66 -7.37 -4.27
C HIS A 139 15.63 -6.48 -4.98
N ILE A 140 15.00 -5.59 -4.21
CA ILE A 140 14.24 -4.45 -4.74
C ILE A 140 15.02 -3.16 -4.52
N THR A 141 14.74 -2.13 -5.31
CA THR A 141 15.38 -0.82 -5.18
C THR A 141 14.34 0.26 -4.92
N THR A 142 14.54 1.08 -3.88
CA THR A 142 13.66 2.22 -3.60
C THR A 142 13.85 3.33 -4.62
N LEU A 143 12.94 4.31 -4.65
CA LEU A 143 13.03 5.48 -5.54
C LEU A 143 14.39 6.20 -5.50
N TYR A 144 15.04 6.22 -4.33
CA TYR A 144 16.33 6.88 -4.12
C TYR A 144 17.53 5.93 -4.17
N GLY A 145 17.36 4.73 -4.74
CA GLY A 145 18.48 3.82 -5.02
C GLY A 145 18.89 2.89 -3.87
N ARG A 146 18.18 2.90 -2.73
CA ARG A 146 18.48 1.95 -1.65
C ARG A 146 18.02 0.55 -2.07
N ARG A 147 18.94 -0.41 -2.03
CA ARG A 147 18.65 -1.82 -2.28
C ARG A 147 18.18 -2.51 -1.01
N ILE A 148 17.12 -3.30 -1.13
CA ILE A 148 16.56 -4.13 -0.05
C ILE A 148 16.64 -5.58 -0.55
N PRO A 149 17.50 -6.42 0.04
CA PRO A 149 17.63 -7.81 -0.38
C PRO A 149 16.33 -8.58 -0.11
N LEU A 150 16.03 -9.54 -0.97
CA LEU A 150 14.96 -10.50 -0.71
C LEU A 150 15.41 -11.55 0.31
N PRO A 151 14.46 -12.19 1.03
CA PRO A 151 14.76 -13.42 1.77
C PRO A 151 15.33 -14.49 0.82
N SER A 152 16.28 -15.28 1.30
CA SER A 152 16.96 -16.31 0.52
C SER A 152 16.01 -17.35 -0.09
N GLU A 153 14.84 -17.55 0.49
CA GLU A 153 13.81 -18.48 -0.02
C GLU A 153 13.05 -17.92 -1.24
N MET A 154 13.16 -16.63 -1.52
CA MET A 154 12.47 -15.92 -2.61
C MET A 154 13.39 -15.63 -3.81
N GLU A 155 14.67 -15.97 -3.72
CA GLU A 155 15.62 -15.85 -4.83
C GLU A 155 15.43 -17.01 -5.82
N GLU A 156 15.42 -16.70 -7.12
CA GLU A 156 15.58 -17.76 -8.13
C GLU A 156 16.99 -18.34 -8.01
N LYS A 157 17.09 -19.64 -7.75
CA LYS A 157 18.37 -20.33 -7.76
C LYS A 157 18.88 -20.35 -9.21
N PRO A 158 20.13 -19.94 -9.48
CA PRO A 158 20.70 -20.16 -10.80
C PRO A 158 20.74 -21.66 -11.09
N ASP A 159 20.33 -22.03 -12.32
CA ASP A 159 20.39 -23.39 -12.85
C ASP A 159 21.79 -24.03 -12.75
#